data_AF-A0A929YJ69-F1
#
_entry.id   AF-A0A929YJ69-F1
#
_cell.length_a   1.000
_cell.length_b   1.000
_cell.length_c   1.000
_cell.angle_alpha   90.00
_cell.angle_beta   90.00
_cell.angle_gamma   90.00
#
_symmetry.space_group_name_H-M   'P 1'
#
loop_
_entity.id
_entity.type
_entity.pdbx_description
1 polymer ?
#
loop_
_entity_poly.entity_id
_entity_poly.type
_entity_poly.pdbx_seq_one_letter_code
_entity_poly.pdbx_strand_id
1 'polypeptide(L)' 'MIPFNVPPCVGDEYEYVKEAIDSHKICGDGAFTKKCNAWMEERFRAQKVLLTTSGSTALDMALLLC' A
#
# COMPACT_ATOMS: atom_id res chain seq x y z
N MET A 1 -24.91 -12.24 -16.25
CA MET A 1 -24.26 -12.83 -15.05
C MET A 1 -23.71 -11.66 -14.23
N ILE A 2 -24.09 -11.52 -12.96
CA ILE A 2 -23.61 -10.44 -12.09
C ILE A 2 -22.37 -10.94 -11.35
N PRO A 3 -21.23 -10.23 -11.43
CA PRO A 3 -20.02 -10.65 -10.72
C PRO A 3 -20.18 -10.48 -9.21
N PHE A 4 -19.62 -11.40 -8.43
CA PHE A 4 -19.60 -11.32 -6.96
C PHE A 4 -18.73 -10.16 -6.45
N ASN A 5 -17.58 -9.93 -7.10
CA ASN A 5 -16.67 -8.85 -6.78
C ASN A 5 -16.01 -8.33 -8.06
N VAL A 6 -15.86 -7.02 -8.14
CA VAL A 6 -15.09 -6.34 -9.19
C VAL A 6 -14.08 -5.44 -8.46
N PRO A 7 -12.76 -5.60 -8.69
CA PRO A 7 -11.77 -4.74 -8.07
C PRO A 7 -12.03 -3.26 -8.38
N PRO A 8 -11.81 -2.35 -7.41
CA PRO A 8 -11.94 -0.92 -7.65
C PRO A 8 -10.91 -0.47 -8.70
N CYS A 9 -11.37 0.39 -9.62
CA CYS A 9 -10.55 1.10 -10.59
C CYS A 9 -11.04 2.56 -10.60
N VAL A 10 -10.16 3.49 -10.23
CA VAL A 10 -10.46 4.89 -9.90
C VAL A 10 -9.98 5.84 -11.00
N GLY A 11 -8.99 5.43 -11.83
CA GLY A 11 -8.61 6.09 -13.07
C GLY A 11 -7.12 6.46 -13.16
N ASP A 12 -6.47 6.75 -12.03
CA ASP A 12 -5.10 7.26 -11.97
C ASP A 12 -4.03 6.16 -11.75
N GLU A 13 -4.45 4.89 -11.62
CA GLU A 13 -3.55 3.79 -11.25
C GLU A 13 -2.39 3.63 -12.23
N TYR A 14 -2.66 3.75 -13.53
CA TYR A 14 -1.63 3.64 -14.56
C TYR A 14 -0.58 4.76 -14.47
N GLU A 15 -1.01 5.99 -14.17
CA GLU A 15 -0.10 7.12 -14.03
C GLU A 15 0.77 6.99 -12.78
N TYR A 16 0.21 6.54 -11.66
CA TYR A 16 1.01 6.31 -10.44
C TYR A 16 2.00 5.14 -10.60
N VAL A 17 1.60 4.05 -11.28
CA VAL A 17 2.52 2.95 -11.60
C VAL A 17 3.64 3.44 -12.53
N LYS A 18 3.30 4.26 -13.53
CA LYS A 18 4.29 4.87 -14.42
C LYS A 18 5.24 5.80 -13.66
N GLU A 19 4.75 6.67 -12.78
CA GLU A 19 5.59 7.52 -11.92
C GLU A 19 6.58 6.68 -11.10
N ALA A 20 6.13 5.54 -10.55
CA ALA A 20 7.02 4.65 -9.80
C ALA A 20 8.12 4.04 -10.67
N ILE A 21 7.79 3.61 -11.89
CA ILE A 21 8.74 3.08 -12.87
C ILE A 21 9.74 4.17 -13.30
N ASP A 22 9.25 5.35 -13.67
CA ASP A 22 10.06 6.48 -14.13
C ASP A 22 11.01 6.99 -13.02
N SER A 23 10.60 6.85 -11.74
CA SER A 23 11.45 7.15 -10.59
C SER A 23 12.58 6.13 -10.36
N HIS A 24 12.60 5.03 -11.12
CA HIS A 24 13.52 3.89 -10.96
C HIS A 24 13.51 3.27 -9.55
N LYS A 25 12.46 3.51 -8.76
CA LYS A 25 12.29 3.03 -7.38
C LYS A 25 11.01 2.20 -7.28
N ILE A 26 11.09 0.98 -7.82
CA ILE A 26 9.99 -0.01 -7.81
C ILE A 26 10.01 -0.97 -6.61
N CYS A 27 11.08 -0.94 -5.81
CA CYS A 27 11.17 -1.75 -4.58
C CYS A 27 10.48 -1.07 -3.39
N GLY A 28 10.32 -1.80 -2.30
CA GLY A 28 9.71 -1.30 -1.06
C GLY A 28 10.36 -0.02 -0.51
N ASP A 29 9.62 0.64 0.38
CA ASP A 29 9.98 1.93 0.98
C ASP A 29 10.25 3.06 -0.05
N GLY A 30 9.62 2.94 -1.22
CA GLY A 30 9.57 3.98 -2.25
C GLY A 30 8.67 5.16 -1.87
N ALA A 31 8.55 6.12 -2.79
CA ALA A 31 7.76 7.34 -2.57
C ALA A 31 6.29 7.02 -2.25
N PHE A 32 5.66 6.10 -2.99
CA PHE A 32 4.27 5.71 -2.77
C PHE A 32 4.06 4.95 -1.47
N THR A 33 4.99 4.08 -1.07
CA THR A 33 4.94 3.42 0.25
C THR A 33 4.90 4.47 1.37
N LYS A 34 5.77 5.48 1.31
CA LYS A 34 5.83 6.56 2.30
C LYS A 34 4.57 7.44 2.28
N LYS A 35 4.07 7.80 1.10
CA LYS A 35 2.81 8.56 0.93
C LYS A 35 1.64 7.80 1.57
N CYS A 36 1.50 6.50 1.29
CA CYS A 36 0.44 5.66 1.86
C CYS A 36 0.59 5.50 3.38
N ASN A 37 1.81 5.24 3.88
CA ASN A 37 2.05 5.14 5.32
C ASN A 37 1.64 6.44 6.04
N ALA A 38 2.09 7.60 5.56
CA ALA A 38 1.78 8.89 6.16
C ALA A 38 0.26 9.19 6.14
N TRP A 39 -0.39 8.93 5.00
CA TRP A 39 -1.84 9.11 4.89
C TRP A 39 -2.61 8.23 5.87
N MET A 40 -2.21 6.96 6.03
CA MET A 40 -2.86 6.04 6.98
C MET A 40 -2.56 6.40 8.44
N GLU A 41 -1.33 6.81 8.76
CA GLU A 41 -0.92 7.30 10.09
C GLU A 41 -1.81 8.47 10.52
N GLU A 42 -1.99 9.46 9.64
CA GLU A 42 -2.88 10.61 9.89
C GLU A 42 -4.36 10.19 9.97
N ARG A 43 -4.84 9.45 8.97
CA ARG A 43 -6.26 9.08 8.82
C ARG A 43 -6.77 8.21 9.95
N PHE A 44 -5.93 7.33 10.48
CA PHE A 44 -6.28 6.39 11.54
C PHE A 44 -5.72 6.79 12.91
N ARG A 45 -4.96 7.89 13.00
CA ARG A 45 -4.27 8.32 14.23
C ARG A 45 -3.36 7.23 14.80
N ALA A 46 -2.72 6.46 13.92
CA ALA A 46 -1.79 5.42 14.29
C ALA A 46 -0.40 6.03 14.54
N GLN A 47 0.34 5.52 15.53
CA GLN A 47 1.71 5.97 15.80
C GLN A 47 2.65 5.64 14.61
N LYS A 48 2.43 4.50 13.97
CA LYS A 48 3.19 4.05 12.80
C LYS A 48 2.34 3.12 11.93
N VAL A 49 2.51 3.21 10.62
CA VAL A 49 1.99 2.26 9.64
C VAL A 49 3.13 1.68 8.82
N LEU A 50 3.07 0.38 8.58
CA LEU A 50 4.04 -0.38 7.78
C LEU A 50 3.27 -1.18 6.73
N LEU A 51 3.41 -0.83 5.46
CA LEU A 51 2.86 -1.62 4.35
C LEU A 51 3.62 -2.94 4.18
N THR A 52 2.88 -4.03 4.09
CA THR A 52 3.39 -5.37 3.78
C THR A 52 2.80 -5.87 2.45
N THR A 53 3.27 -7.02 1.97
CA THR A 53 2.83 -7.61 0.70
C THR A 53 1.46 -8.29 0.77
N SER A 54 0.96 -8.58 1.98
CA SER A 54 -0.35 -9.19 2.20
C SER A 54 -0.83 -9.03 3.66
N GLY A 55 -2.12 -9.25 3.90
CA GLY A 55 -2.67 -9.30 5.25
C GLY A 55 -2.07 -10.43 6.10
N SER A 56 -1.76 -11.58 5.50
CA SER A 56 -1.10 -12.69 6.21
C SER A 56 0.30 -12.30 6.68
N THR A 57 1.11 -11.70 5.81
CA THR A 57 2.46 -11.23 6.17
C THR A 57 2.42 -10.12 7.21
N ALA A 58 1.37 -9.27 7.22
CA ALA A 58 1.17 -8.29 8.29
C ALA A 58 0.95 -8.96 9.65
N LEU A 59 0.17 -10.04 9.70
CA LEU A 59 -0.06 -10.80 10.92
C LEU A 59 1.19 -11.56 11.38
N ASP A 60 1.94 -12.18 10.46
CA ASP A 60 3.21 -12.84 10.79
C ASP A 60 4.22 -11.84 11.37
N MET A 61 4.30 -10.64 10.78
CA MET A 61 5.16 -9.56 11.29
C MET A 61 4.69 -9.04 12.65
N ALA A 62 3.38 -8.88 12.86
CA ALA A 62 2.83 -8.48 14.14
C ALA A 62 3.13 -9.51 15.24
N LEU A 63 3.08 -10.81 14.91
CA LEU A 63 3.45 -11.88 15.86
C LEU A 63 4.92 -11.81 16.28
N LEU A 64 5.83 -11.41 15.39
CA LEU A 64 7.27 -11.31 15.68
C LEU A 64 7.66 -10.06 16.47
N LEU A 65 6.86 -9.00 16.39
CA LEU A 65 7.17 -7.68 16.97
C LEU A 65 6.45 -7.40 18.30
N CYS A 66 5.43 -8.20 18.63
CA CYS A 66 4.70 -8.16 19.90
C CYS A 66 5.31 -9.14 20.91
#